data_AF-A0A651E2E2-F1
#
_entry.id   AF-A0A651E2E2-F1
#
_cell.length_a   1.000
_cell.length_b   1.000
_cell.length_c   1.000
_cell.angle_alpha   90.00
_cell.angle_beta   90.00
_cell.angle_gamma   90.00
#
_symmetry.space_group_name_H-M   'P 1'
#
loop_
_entity.id
_entity.type
_entity.pdbx_description
1 polymer ?
#
loop_
_entity_poly.entity_id
_entity_poly.type
_entity_poly.pdbx_seq_one_letter_code
_entity_poly.pdbx_strand_id
1 'polypeptide(L)'
;MTTLSQKEAYQEKVQAEFDKLSARIDELRAKADLAKADAKIQYNNQLEELQVKQQAVQAKLTEFQESSASALEEVQAGLETVWKDLTVTFDNAVTAFNSDKS
;
A
#
# COMPACT_ATOMS: atom_id res chain seq x y z
N MET A 1 27.61 10.03 5.01
CA MET A 1 26.33 9.50 5.52
C MET A 1 26.62 8.20 6.21
N THR A 2 26.14 8.03 7.44
CA THR A 2 26.19 6.74 8.15
C THR A 2 25.00 5.88 7.71
N THR A 3 25.09 4.57 7.87
CA THR A 3 24.01 3.63 7.51
C THR A 3 22.67 3.95 8.18
N LEU A 4 22.71 4.48 9.42
CA LEU A 4 21.53 5.00 10.14
C LEU A 4 20.82 6.12 9.38
N SER A 5 21.56 7.14 8.91
CA SER A 5 20.97 8.25 8.16
C SER A 5 20.36 7.82 6.81
N GLN A 6 20.87 6.75 6.21
CA GLN A 6 20.32 6.19 4.97
C GLN A 6 19.02 5.40 5.25
N LYS A 7 18.97 4.66 6.36
CA LYS A 7 17.78 3.95 6.83
C LYS A 7 16.63 4.92 7.12
N GLU A 8 16.90 6.00 7.83
CA GLU A 8 15.91 7.03 8.17
C GLU A 8 15.34 7.70 6.91
N ALA A 9 16.20 8.13 5.99
CA ALA A 9 15.76 8.74 4.72
C ALA A 9 14.94 7.78 3.86
N TYR A 10 15.29 6.49 3.85
CA TYR A 10 14.50 5.46 3.18
C TYR A 10 13.13 5.28 3.84
N GLN A 11 13.10 5.19 5.17
CA GLN A 11 11.86 5.06 5.94
C GLN A 11 10.90 6.24 5.67
N GLU A 12 11.39 7.48 5.76
CA GLU A 12 10.58 8.68 5.50
C GLU A 12 9.99 8.66 4.08
N LYS A 13 10.81 8.29 3.09
CA LYS A 13 10.37 8.18 1.70
C LYS A 13 9.24 7.16 1.54
N VAL A 14 9.41 5.95 2.08
CA VAL A 14 8.40 4.88 1.93
C VAL A 14 7.12 5.24 2.71
N GLN A 15 7.25 5.82 3.90
CA GLN A 15 6.10 6.28 4.68
C GLN A 15 5.31 7.34 3.91
N ALA A 16 5.97 8.33 3.31
CA ALA A 16 5.30 9.37 2.53
C ALA A 16 4.54 8.82 1.31
N GLU A 17 5.14 7.86 0.59
CA GLU A 17 4.45 7.20 -0.52
C GLU A 17 3.29 6.32 -0.03
N PHE A 18 3.44 5.64 1.12
CA PHE A 18 2.37 4.84 1.74
C PHE A 18 1.18 5.70 2.15
N ASP A 19 1.42 6.85 2.78
CA ASP A 19 0.38 7.78 3.19
C ASP A 19 -0.38 8.32 1.97
N LYS A 20 0.36 8.69 0.92
CA LYS A 20 -0.21 9.14 -0.35
C LYS A 20 -1.06 8.07 -1.02
N LEU A 21 -0.59 6.81 -1.06
CA LEU A 21 -1.35 5.72 -1.64
C LEU A 21 -2.60 5.40 -0.81
N SER A 22 -2.49 5.47 0.52
CA SER A 22 -3.60 5.26 1.44
C SER A 22 -4.70 6.29 1.24
N ALA A 23 -4.36 7.57 1.06
CA ALA A 23 -5.34 8.60 0.72
C ALA A 23 -6.07 8.33 -0.60
N ARG A 24 -5.37 7.77 -1.60
CA ARG A 24 -6.01 7.37 -2.89
C ARG A 24 -6.93 6.16 -2.73
N ILE A 25 -6.60 5.22 -1.85
CA ILE A 25 -7.47 4.09 -1.50
C ILE A 25 -8.74 4.58 -0.81
N ASP A 26 -8.62 5.56 0.09
CA ASP A 26 -9.77 6.18 0.74
C ASP A 26 -10.67 6.92 -0.27
N GLU A 27 -10.08 7.58 -1.26
CA GLU A 27 -10.82 8.17 -2.38
C GLU A 27 -11.60 7.11 -3.19
N LEU A 28 -10.97 5.96 -3.49
CA LEU A 28 -11.64 4.84 -4.16
C LEU A 28 -12.78 4.28 -3.30
N ARG A 29 -12.60 4.17 -1.98
CA ARG A 29 -13.64 3.72 -1.06
C ARG A 29 -14.86 4.64 -1.10
N ALA A 30 -14.65 5.95 -1.01
CA ALA A 30 -15.72 6.93 -1.11
C ALA A 30 -16.46 6.86 -2.46
N LYS A 31 -15.72 6.64 -3.55
CA LYS A 31 -16.32 6.48 -4.89
C LYS A 31 -17.12 5.17 -5.02
N ALA A 32 -16.63 4.07 -4.45
CA ALA A 32 -17.34 2.79 -4.42
C ALA A 32 -18.66 2.89 -3.65
N ASP A 33 -18.71 3.67 -2.57
CA ASP A 33 -19.93 3.89 -1.81
C ASP A 33 -21.03 4.61 -2.58
N LEU A 34 -20.66 5.40 -3.59
CA LEU A 34 -21.56 6.11 -4.51
C LEU A 34 -21.95 5.26 -5.74
N ALA A 35 -21.39 4.08 -5.92
CA ALA A 35 -21.64 3.22 -7.08
C ALA A 35 -22.98 2.45 -6.98
N LYS A 36 -23.45 1.93 -8.11
CA LYS A 36 -24.63 1.05 -8.18
C LYS A 36 -24.36 -0.27 -7.43
N ALA A 37 -25.43 -0.97 -7.01
CA ALA A 37 -25.34 -2.14 -6.13
C ALA A 37 -24.38 -3.24 -6.62
N ASP A 38 -24.41 -3.60 -7.92
CA ASP A 38 -23.54 -4.65 -8.46
C ASP A 38 -22.06 -4.23 -8.50
N ALA A 39 -21.79 -3.00 -8.95
CA ALA A 39 -20.45 -2.42 -8.94
C ALA A 39 -19.90 -2.26 -7.50
N LYS A 40 -20.77 -1.93 -6.54
CA LYS A 40 -20.41 -1.80 -5.13
C LYS A 40 -19.87 -3.11 -4.54
N ILE A 41 -20.46 -4.27 -4.89
CA ILE A 41 -19.98 -5.57 -4.42
C ILE A 41 -18.56 -5.84 -4.95
N GLN A 42 -18.34 -5.62 -6.25
CA GLN A 42 -17.01 -5.83 -6.85
C GLN A 42 -15.96 -4.90 -6.24
N TYR A 43 -16.28 -3.63 -6.05
CA TYR A 43 -15.36 -2.66 -5.46
C TYR A 43 -15.06 -2.96 -4.00
N ASN A 44 -16.05 -3.41 -3.21
CA ASN A 44 -15.83 -3.78 -1.81
C ASN A 44 -14.81 -4.93 -1.68
N ASN A 45 -14.89 -5.95 -2.54
CA ASN A 45 -13.91 -7.05 -2.53
C ASN A 45 -12.48 -6.54 -2.82
N GLN A 46 -12.33 -5.64 -3.79
CA GLN A 46 -11.03 -5.05 -4.12
C GLN A 46 -10.50 -4.14 -2.99
N LEU A 47 -11.39 -3.40 -2.33
CA LEU A 47 -11.06 -2.52 -1.21
C LEU A 47 -10.66 -3.31 0.05
N GLU A 48 -11.28 -4.47 0.29
CA GLU A 48 -10.85 -5.39 1.35
C GLU A 48 -9.45 -5.96 1.07
N GLU A 49 -9.17 -6.36 -0.18
CA GLU A 49 -7.84 -6.81 -0.56
C GLU A 49 -6.78 -5.71 -0.35
N LEU A 50 -7.09 -4.48 -0.78
CA LEU A 50 -6.24 -3.31 -0.56
C LEU A 50 -5.98 -3.05 0.93
N GLN A 51 -6.99 -3.20 1.78
CA GLN A 51 -6.84 -3.04 3.22
C GLN A 51 -5.88 -4.07 3.82
N VAL A 52 -5.97 -5.34 3.41
CA VAL A 52 -5.04 -6.39 3.84
C VAL A 52 -3.61 -6.06 3.39
N LYS A 53 -3.43 -5.60 2.15
CA LYS A 53 -2.11 -5.22 1.64
C LYS A 53 -1.54 -3.98 2.35
N GLN A 54 -2.38 -2.99 2.68
CA GLN A 54 -1.97 -1.83 3.49
C GLN A 54 -1.44 -2.26 4.87
N GLN A 55 -2.15 -3.16 5.53
CA GLN A 55 -1.72 -3.70 6.84
C GLN A 55 -0.39 -4.43 6.75
N ALA A 56 -0.15 -5.20 5.67
CA ALA A 56 1.11 -5.89 5.44
C ALA A 56 2.28 -4.91 5.26
N VAL A 57 2.09 -3.84 4.48
CA VAL A 57 3.09 -2.78 4.31
C VAL A 57 3.36 -2.08 5.64
N GLN A 58 2.32 -1.71 6.39
CA GLN A 58 2.47 -1.05 7.69
C GLN A 58 3.25 -1.91 8.68
N ALA A 59 2.96 -3.22 8.73
CA ALA A 59 3.69 -4.16 9.58
C ALA A 59 5.17 -4.25 9.19
N LYS A 60 5.48 -4.33 7.89
CA LYS A 60 6.86 -4.37 7.40
C LYS A 60 7.61 -3.05 7.58
N LEU A 61 6.93 -1.90 7.53
CA LEU A 61 7.52 -0.60 7.88
C LEU A 61 7.92 -0.54 9.34
N THR A 62 7.06 -1.03 10.24
CA THR A 62 7.39 -1.11 11.68
C THR A 62 8.58 -2.04 11.91
N GLU A 63 8.59 -3.23 11.30
CA GLU A 63 9.73 -4.16 11.38
C GLU A 63 11.00 -3.54 10.83
N PHE A 64 10.92 -2.79 9.72
CA PHE A 64 12.05 -2.08 9.14
C PHE A 64 12.59 -1.04 10.12
N GLN A 65 11.74 -0.24 10.75
CA GLN A 65 12.12 0.74 11.76
C GLN A 65 12.86 0.09 12.95
N GLU A 66 12.35 -1.05 13.44
CA GLU A 66 12.90 -1.77 14.59
C GLU A 66 14.14 -2.64 14.25
N SER A 67 14.39 -2.91 12.96
CA SER A 67 15.47 -3.80 12.53
C SER A 67 16.88 -3.29 12.91
N SER A 68 17.74 -4.22 13.27
CA SER A 68 19.18 -3.97 13.45
C SER A 68 19.89 -3.89 12.10
N ALA A 69 21.11 -3.36 12.08
CA ALA A 69 21.92 -3.26 10.86
C ALA A 69 22.16 -4.63 10.19
N SER A 70 22.21 -5.72 10.95
CA SER A 70 22.43 -7.08 10.42
C SER A 70 21.19 -7.70 9.75
N ALA A 71 19.99 -7.19 10.05
CA ALA A 71 18.73 -7.67 9.46
C ALA A 71 18.15 -6.68 8.42
N LEU A 72 18.75 -5.50 8.28
CA LEU A 72 18.21 -4.39 7.51
C LEU A 72 17.90 -4.76 6.06
N GLU A 73 18.80 -5.47 5.37
CA GLU A 73 18.65 -5.85 3.96
C GLU A 73 17.48 -6.83 3.75
N GLU A 74 17.35 -7.83 4.63
CA GLU A 74 16.26 -8.80 4.58
C GLU A 74 14.91 -8.14 4.81
N VAL A 75 14.82 -7.28 5.83
CA VAL A 75 13.58 -6.57 6.15
C VAL A 75 13.23 -5.57 5.04
N GLN A 76 14.23 -4.90 4.44
CA GLN A 76 14.02 -4.01 3.29
C GLN A 76 13.44 -4.78 2.09
N ALA A 77 14.00 -5.94 1.73
CA ALA A 77 13.49 -6.75 0.63
C ALA A 77 12.05 -7.25 0.89
N GLY A 78 11.75 -7.60 2.14
CA GLY A 78 10.40 -7.94 2.57
C GLY A 78 9.43 -6.77 2.40
N LEU A 79 9.83 -5.57 2.81
CA LEU A 79 9.06 -4.34 2.62
C LEU A 79 8.82 -4.01 1.14
N GLU A 80 9.85 -4.11 0.29
CA GLU A 80 9.74 -3.89 -1.16
C GLU A 80 8.75 -4.89 -1.81
N THR A 81 8.73 -6.13 -1.32
CA THR A 81 7.80 -7.16 -1.80
C THR A 81 6.35 -6.80 -1.49
N VAL A 82 6.04 -6.50 -0.22
CA VAL A 82 4.65 -6.14 0.16
C VAL A 82 4.22 -4.80 -0.43
N TRP A 83 5.18 -3.88 -0.64
CA TRP A 83 4.94 -2.62 -1.33
C TRP A 83 4.54 -2.84 -2.79
N LYS A 84 5.28 -3.67 -3.52
CA LYS A 84 4.97 -4.03 -4.90
C LYS A 84 3.58 -4.67 -5.00
N ASP A 85 3.29 -5.62 -4.12
CA ASP A 85 1.97 -6.25 -4.04
C ASP A 85 0.84 -5.23 -3.87
N LEU A 86 0.99 -4.30 -2.92
CA LEU A 86 0.00 -3.23 -2.70
C LEU A 86 -0.20 -2.37 -3.95
N THR A 87 0.89 -1.96 -4.61
CA THR A 87 0.79 -1.13 -5.82
C THR A 87 0.12 -1.86 -6.98
N VAL A 88 0.40 -3.15 -7.18
CA VAL A 88 -0.24 -3.97 -8.22
C VAL A 88 -1.73 -4.14 -7.93
N THR A 89 -2.10 -4.49 -6.70
CA THR A 89 -3.52 -4.59 -6.30
C THR A 89 -4.24 -3.25 -6.49
N PHE A 90 -3.58 -2.13 -6.18
CA PHE A 90 -4.14 -0.80 -6.37
C PHE A 90 -4.37 -0.47 -7.85
N ASP A 91 -3.39 -0.71 -8.71
CA ASP A 91 -3.52 -0.46 -10.15
C ASP A 91 -4.62 -1.32 -10.77
N ASN A 92 -4.77 -2.56 -10.32
CA ASN A 92 -5.87 -3.44 -10.73
C ASN A 92 -7.23 -2.89 -10.28
N ALA A 93 -7.34 -2.41 -9.03
CA ALA A 93 -8.57 -1.80 -8.52
C ALA A 93 -8.95 -0.54 -9.29
N VAL A 94 -7.99 0.34 -9.57
CA VAL A 94 -8.21 1.54 -10.40
C VAL A 94 -8.65 1.17 -11.82
N THR A 95 -8.03 0.15 -12.41
CA THR A 95 -8.38 -0.31 -13.77
C THR A 95 -9.80 -0.86 -13.84
N ALA A 96 -10.20 -1.66 -12.84
CA ALA A 96 -11.56 -2.17 -12.74
C ALA A 96 -12.58 -1.03 -12.58
N PHE A 97 -12.26 -0.04 -11.73
CA PHE A 97 -13.10 1.13 -11.50
C PHE A 97 -13.27 2.00 -12.76
N ASN A 98 -12.24 2.12 -13.59
CA ASN A 98 -12.31 2.90 -14.82
C ASN A 98 -13.02 2.15 -15.96
N SER A 99 -12.91 0.82 -16.02
CA SER A 99 -13.55 -0.01 -17.05
C SER A 99 -15.07 -0.03 -16.93
N ASP A 100 -15.61 0.07 -15.71
CA ASP A 100 -17.06 0.06 -15.43
C ASP A 100 -17.74 1.42 -15.72
N LYS A 101 -16.94 2.49 -15.92
CA LYS A 101 -17.43 3.82 -16.30
C LYS A 101 -17.59 4.02 -17.81
N SER A 102 -17.23 3.04 -18.64
CA SER A 102 -17.30 3.08 -20.11
C SER A 102 -18.48 2.31 -20.66
#